data_AF-A0A165LYZ6-F1
#
_entry.id   AF-A0A165LYZ6-F1
#
_cell.length_a   1.000
_cell.length_b   1.000
_cell.length_c   1.000
_cell.angle_alpha   90.00
_cell.angle_beta   90.00
_cell.angle_gamma   90.00
#
_symmetry.space_group_name_H-M   'P 1'
#
loop_
_entity.id
_entity.type
_entity.pdbx_description
1 polymer ?
#
loop_
_entity_poly.entity_id
_entity_poly.type
_entity_poly.pdbx_seq_one_letter_code
_entity_poly.pdbx_strand_id
1 'polypeptide(L)'
;MLHWPRQETVSNVVCTDSNTTLNTHETDVALLQICGGISGSIEFCQGNPTNTTGTSGGSEFLIMPVNSGDTITISKGRWEQGIKAVAAVCGADKPFTATFTGGASTGNINVTLQKADNTMSTS
;
A
#
# COMPACT_ATOMS: atom_id res chain seq x y z
N MET A 1 -0.40 -15.11 -27.38
CA MET A 1 -0.88 -14.89 -26.00
C MET A 1 -0.79 -13.41 -25.73
N LEU A 2 -1.91 -12.69 -25.71
CA LEU A 2 -1.92 -11.28 -25.35
C LEU A 2 -1.71 -11.19 -23.83
N HIS A 3 -0.53 -10.75 -23.42
CA HIS A 3 -0.22 -10.46 -22.03
C HIS A 3 -0.90 -9.12 -21.70
N TRP A 4 -2.19 -9.18 -21.36
CA TRP A 4 -2.87 -8.04 -20.75
C TRP A 4 -2.21 -7.83 -19.39
N PRO A 5 -1.58 -6.66 -19.11
CA PRO A 5 -1.11 -6.40 -17.76
C PRO A 5 -2.34 -6.49 -16.86
N ARG A 6 -2.38 -7.47 -15.95
CA ARG A 6 -3.46 -7.53 -14.96
C ARG A 6 -3.33 -6.30 -14.08
N GLN A 7 -4.07 -5.25 -14.44
CA GLN A 7 -4.29 -4.14 -13.55
C GLN A 7 -5.10 -4.69 -12.39
N GLU A 8 -4.58 -4.55 -11.17
CA GLU A 8 -5.29 -5.03 -10.00
C GLU A 8 -6.58 -4.26 -9.81
N THR A 9 -7.62 -4.97 -9.37
CA THR A 9 -8.90 -4.35 -9.11
C THR A 9 -8.83 -3.63 -7.78
N VAL A 10 -8.98 -2.31 -7.83
CA VAL A 10 -9.11 -1.45 -6.66
C VAL A 10 -10.53 -0.90 -6.58
N SER A 11 -11.02 -0.70 -5.37
CA SER A 11 -12.36 -0.16 -5.08
C SER A 11 -12.29 0.82 -3.92
N ASN A 12 -13.38 1.54 -3.67
CA ASN A 12 -13.46 2.54 -2.59
C ASN A 12 -12.29 3.55 -2.60
N VAL A 13 -11.80 3.89 -3.79
CA VAL A 13 -10.67 4.82 -3.95
C VAL A 13 -11.15 6.22 -3.59
N VAL A 14 -10.53 6.81 -2.58
CA VAL A 14 -10.75 8.19 -2.15
C VAL A 14 -9.41 8.88 -2.11
N CYS A 15 -9.25 9.94 -2.89
CA CYS A 15 -8.07 10.80 -2.85
C CYS A 15 -8.25 11.78 -1.67
N THR A 16 -7.61 11.49 -0.54
CA THR A 16 -7.94 12.13 0.75
C THR A 16 -7.43 13.56 0.86
N ASP A 17 -6.37 13.91 0.12
CA ASP A 17 -5.88 15.28 -0.01
C ASP A 17 -5.18 15.50 -1.35
N SER A 18 -5.93 15.93 -2.37
CA SER A 18 -5.39 16.19 -3.71
C SER A 18 -4.41 17.36 -3.76
N ASN A 19 -4.43 18.27 -2.78
CA ASN A 19 -3.55 19.44 -2.73
C ASN A 19 -2.17 19.08 -2.16
N THR A 20 -2.07 18.00 -1.39
CA THR A 20 -0.80 17.45 -0.94
C THR A 20 -0.14 16.65 -2.06
N THR A 21 1.17 16.83 -2.24
CA THR A 21 2.02 15.92 -3.02
C THR A 21 3.12 15.44 -2.08
N LEU A 22 3.25 14.13 -1.92
CA LEU A 22 4.32 13.51 -1.15
C LEU A 22 5.60 13.44 -1.99
N ASN A 23 6.75 13.27 -1.34
CA ASN A 23 8.01 13.12 -2.04
C ASN A 23 8.06 11.73 -2.70
N THR A 24 8.20 11.67 -4.02
CA THR A 24 8.20 10.40 -4.79
C THR A 24 9.25 9.40 -4.30
N HIS A 25 10.47 9.84 -3.99
CA HIS A 25 11.52 8.94 -3.50
C HIS A 25 11.14 8.33 -2.14
N GLU A 26 10.59 9.15 -1.24
CA GLU A 26 10.11 8.69 0.06
C GLU A 26 8.92 7.74 -0.09
N THR A 27 7.95 8.05 -0.96
CA THR A 27 6.82 7.17 -1.27
C THR A 27 7.29 5.81 -1.79
N ASP A 28 8.21 5.80 -2.75
CA ASP A 28 8.75 4.56 -3.34
C ASP A 28 9.49 3.72 -2.31
N VAL A 29 10.25 4.35 -1.41
CA VAL A 29 10.89 3.62 -0.30
C VAL A 29 9.84 3.09 0.67
N ALA A 30 8.86 3.90 1.09
CA ALA A 30 7.78 3.50 1.99
C ALA A 30 6.98 2.31 1.43
N LEU A 31 6.69 2.33 0.11
CA LEU A 31 6.02 1.26 -0.62
C LEU A 31 6.74 -0.09 -0.44
N LEU A 32 8.08 -0.08 -0.41
CA LEU A 32 8.91 -1.28 -0.28
C LEU A 32 9.12 -1.71 1.18
N GLN A 33 8.79 -0.88 2.18
CA GLN A 33 9.02 -1.18 3.61
C GLN A 33 7.88 -1.97 4.27
N ILE A 34 6.73 -2.14 3.61
CA ILE A 34 5.63 -2.95 4.14
C ILE A 34 6.08 -4.39 4.42
N CYS A 35 5.41 -5.05 5.36
CA CYS A 35 5.68 -6.43 5.77
C CYS A 35 7.11 -6.71 6.25
N GLY A 36 7.78 -5.68 6.80
CA GLY A 36 9.20 -5.77 7.18
C GLY A 36 10.17 -5.72 5.99
N GLY A 37 9.68 -5.32 4.81
CA GLY A 37 10.43 -5.24 3.57
C GLY A 37 9.91 -6.20 2.50
N ILE A 38 9.35 -5.66 1.42
CA ILE A 38 8.94 -6.41 0.21
C ILE A 38 9.84 -6.04 -0.99
N SER A 39 11.14 -6.26 -0.84
CA SER A 39 12.16 -5.88 -1.82
C SER A 39 13.01 -7.08 -2.26
N GLY A 40 13.79 -6.90 -3.34
CA GLY A 40 14.65 -7.96 -3.86
C GLY A 40 13.87 -9.20 -4.28
N SER A 41 14.26 -10.37 -3.74
CA SER A 41 13.63 -11.67 -4.00
C SER A 41 12.39 -11.97 -3.15
N ILE A 42 11.99 -11.04 -2.26
CA ILE A 42 10.77 -11.21 -1.46
C ILE A 42 9.57 -10.82 -2.31
N GLU A 43 8.80 -11.84 -2.70
CA GLU A 43 7.64 -11.67 -3.58
C GLU A 43 6.30 -11.65 -2.83
N PHE A 44 6.31 -11.82 -1.50
CA PHE A 44 5.10 -11.87 -0.66
C PHE A 44 5.33 -11.28 0.72
N CYS A 45 4.26 -10.72 1.29
CA CYS A 45 4.22 -10.31 2.70
C CYS A 45 4.62 -11.47 3.62
N GLN A 46 5.66 -11.28 4.43
CA GLN A 46 6.18 -12.32 5.32
C GLN A 46 5.51 -12.27 6.70
N GLY A 47 5.42 -13.41 7.36
CA GLY A 47 4.94 -13.50 8.75
C GLY A 47 3.43 -13.40 8.95
N ASN A 48 2.64 -13.27 7.86
CA ASN A 48 1.18 -13.18 7.89
C ASN A 48 0.65 -12.19 8.96
N PRO A 49 1.08 -10.92 8.96
CA PRO A 49 0.68 -9.99 10.00
C PRO A 49 -0.78 -9.56 9.81
N THR A 50 -1.42 -9.10 10.88
CA THR A 50 -2.79 -8.54 10.82
C THR A 50 -2.83 -7.05 10.47
N ASN A 51 -1.67 -6.41 10.44
CA ASN A 51 -1.46 -5.04 9.98
C ASN A 51 -0.01 -4.90 9.52
N THR A 52 0.28 -3.95 8.65
CA THR A 52 1.65 -3.55 8.40
C THR A 52 1.73 -2.10 7.97
N THR A 53 2.86 -1.48 8.30
CA THR A 53 3.18 -0.10 7.93
C THR A 53 4.50 -0.08 7.19
N GLY A 54 4.56 0.70 6.12
CA GLY A 54 5.80 1.08 5.44
C GLY A 54 5.97 2.58 5.51
N THR A 55 7.04 3.06 6.13
CA THR A 55 7.26 4.50 6.35
C THR A 55 8.62 4.90 5.85
N SER A 56 8.71 6.07 5.21
CA SER A 56 9.97 6.70 4.82
C SER A 56 9.75 8.21 4.72
N GLY A 57 10.59 8.99 5.40
CA GLY A 57 10.44 10.44 5.45
C GLY A 57 9.02 10.88 5.82
N GLY A 58 8.40 11.67 4.95
CA GLY A 58 7.03 12.16 5.12
C GLY A 58 5.93 11.25 4.55
N SER A 59 6.24 10.03 4.09
CA SER A 59 5.29 9.12 3.46
C SER A 59 5.05 7.86 4.28
N GLU A 60 3.78 7.49 4.45
CA GLU A 60 3.39 6.29 5.19
C GLU A 60 2.30 5.50 4.44
N PHE A 61 2.54 4.22 4.24
CA PHE A 61 1.54 3.24 3.87
C PHE A 61 1.07 2.45 5.08
N LEU A 62 -0.24 2.38 5.30
CA LEU A 62 -0.88 1.50 6.27
C LEU A 62 -1.74 0.46 5.55
N ILE A 63 -1.59 -0.81 5.91
CA ILE A 63 -2.33 -1.93 5.33
C ILE A 63 -2.99 -2.74 6.44
N MET A 64 -4.27 -3.07 6.25
CA MET A 64 -5.04 -3.94 7.14
C MET A 64 -5.99 -4.81 6.33
N PRO A 65 -6.25 -6.07 6.71
CA PRO A 65 -7.33 -6.86 6.14
C PRO A 65 -8.69 -6.17 6.33
N VAL A 66 -9.57 -6.29 5.35
CA VAL A 66 -10.95 -5.78 5.45
C VAL A 66 -11.74 -6.57 6.50
N ASN A 67 -11.54 -7.89 6.54
CA ASN A 67 -12.23 -8.76 7.47
C ASN A 67 -11.41 -8.90 8.76
N SER A 68 -12.06 -8.73 9.91
CA SER A 68 -11.41 -8.95 11.20
C SER A 68 -10.95 -10.40 11.35
N GLY A 69 -9.71 -10.58 11.82
CA GLY A 69 -9.10 -11.91 12.05
C GLY A 69 -8.35 -12.49 10.84
N ASP A 70 -8.48 -11.89 9.65
CA ASP A 70 -7.63 -12.24 8.51
C ASP A 70 -6.18 -11.78 8.74
N THR A 71 -5.25 -12.37 7.98
CA THR A 71 -3.85 -11.96 7.89
C THR A 71 -3.51 -11.45 6.50
N ILE A 72 -2.46 -10.64 6.37
CA ILE A 72 -2.01 -10.06 5.10
C ILE A 72 -1.12 -11.08 4.38
N THR A 73 -1.46 -11.39 3.14
CA THR A 73 -0.79 -12.38 2.26
C THR A 73 -0.47 -11.82 0.87
N ILE A 74 -0.54 -10.49 0.71
CA ILE A 74 -0.36 -9.82 -0.58
C ILE A 74 1.01 -10.12 -1.21
N SER A 75 1.00 -10.38 -2.52
CA SER A 75 2.22 -10.49 -3.31
C SER A 75 2.73 -9.12 -3.76
N LYS A 76 4.03 -9.01 -4.00
CA LYS A 76 4.68 -7.78 -4.48
C LYS A 76 4.04 -7.27 -5.77
N GLY A 77 3.85 -8.16 -6.75
CA GLY A 77 3.20 -7.80 -8.01
C GLY A 77 1.77 -7.27 -7.82
N ARG A 78 0.97 -7.86 -6.92
CA ARG A 78 -0.39 -7.36 -6.62
C ARG A 78 -0.34 -5.99 -5.93
N TRP A 79 0.59 -5.84 -4.99
CA TRP A 79 0.81 -4.60 -4.27
C TRP A 79 1.15 -3.45 -5.22
N GLU A 80 2.18 -3.59 -6.05
CA GLU A 80 2.63 -2.57 -7.00
C GLU A 80 1.57 -2.23 -8.05
N GLN A 81 0.84 -3.23 -8.57
CA GLN A 81 -0.25 -2.98 -9.52
C GLN A 81 -1.45 -2.28 -8.87
N GLY A 82 -1.76 -2.57 -7.61
CA GLY A 82 -2.81 -1.86 -6.87
C GLY A 82 -2.45 -0.38 -6.66
N ILE A 83 -1.21 -0.08 -6.28
CA ILE A 83 -0.71 1.29 -6.18
C ILE A 83 -0.79 2.01 -7.53
N LYS A 84 -0.36 1.37 -8.62
CA LYS A 84 -0.48 1.93 -9.97
C LYS A 84 -1.94 2.21 -10.37
N ALA A 85 -2.86 1.32 -10.00
CA ALA A 85 -4.28 1.51 -10.28
C ALA A 85 -4.88 2.68 -9.49
N VAL A 86 -4.49 2.89 -8.23
CA VAL A 86 -4.89 4.09 -7.47
C VAL A 86 -4.26 5.35 -8.04
N ALA A 87 -2.98 5.32 -8.42
CA ALA A 87 -2.30 6.46 -9.02
C ALA A 87 -2.94 6.90 -10.35
N ALA A 88 -3.55 5.98 -11.11
CA ALA A 88 -4.34 6.32 -12.30
C ALA A 88 -5.63 7.09 -12.00
N VAL A 89 -6.12 7.04 -10.75
CA VAL A 89 -7.32 7.76 -10.29
C VAL A 89 -6.94 9.06 -9.58
N CYS A 90 -6.02 9.00 -8.62
CA CYS A 90 -5.67 10.13 -7.77
C CYS A 90 -4.48 10.96 -8.25
N GLY A 91 -3.66 10.41 -9.15
CA GLY A 91 -2.30 10.88 -9.40
C GLY A 91 -1.28 10.16 -8.50
N ALA A 92 -0.03 10.09 -8.95
CA ALA A 92 1.07 9.55 -8.16
C ALA A 92 1.36 10.44 -6.94
N ASP A 93 1.85 9.82 -5.85
CA ASP A 93 2.27 10.52 -4.63
C ASP A 93 1.20 11.38 -3.96
N LYS A 94 -0.07 11.00 -4.14
CA LYS A 94 -1.22 11.65 -3.52
C LYS A 94 -1.76 10.80 -2.37
N PRO A 95 -2.04 11.39 -1.19
CA PRO A 95 -2.72 10.69 -0.12
C PRO A 95 -4.05 10.07 -0.58
N PHE A 96 -4.31 8.84 -0.15
CA PHE A 96 -5.51 8.10 -0.54
C PHE A 96 -5.92 7.06 0.51
N THR A 97 -7.18 6.63 0.41
CA THR A 97 -7.65 5.33 0.93
C THR A 97 -8.20 4.49 -0.21
N ALA A 98 -7.97 3.18 -0.20
CA ALA A 98 -8.50 2.26 -1.19
C ALA A 98 -8.64 0.84 -0.62
N THR A 99 -9.46 0.03 -1.26
CA THR A 99 -9.54 -1.41 -1.01
C THR A 99 -8.94 -2.15 -2.20
N PHE A 100 -7.94 -2.99 -1.97
CA PHE A 100 -7.34 -3.84 -3.00
C PHE A 100 -7.99 -5.22 -2.95
N THR A 101 -8.41 -5.74 -4.09
CA THR A 101 -8.99 -7.08 -4.17
C THR A 101 -7.94 -8.14 -3.81
N GLY A 102 -8.29 -9.05 -2.91
CA GLY A 102 -7.38 -10.07 -2.39
C GLY A 102 -6.28 -9.49 -1.48
N GLY A 103 -5.22 -10.26 -1.26
CA GLY A 103 -4.08 -9.84 -0.44
C GLY A 103 -4.26 -10.03 1.06
N ALA A 104 -5.40 -10.56 1.50
CA ALA A 104 -5.58 -11.15 2.83
C ALA A 104 -5.81 -12.67 2.72
N SER A 105 -5.77 -13.37 3.86
CA SER A 105 -5.95 -14.82 3.94
C SER A 105 -7.26 -15.31 3.33
N THR A 106 -8.37 -14.59 3.51
CA THR A 106 -9.67 -14.95 2.92
C THR A 106 -10.31 -13.82 2.12
N GLY A 107 -9.81 -12.59 2.21
CA GLY A 107 -10.44 -11.43 1.60
C GLY A 107 -9.48 -10.36 1.08
N ASN A 108 -9.97 -9.12 1.14
CA ASN A 108 -9.33 -7.93 0.62
C ASN A 108 -8.49 -7.24 1.70
N ILE A 109 -7.66 -6.30 1.28
CA ILE A 109 -6.97 -5.37 2.19
C ILE A 109 -7.45 -3.93 1.96
N ASN A 110 -7.53 -3.17 3.04
CA ASN A 110 -7.58 -1.72 3.02
C ASN A 110 -6.16 -1.16 3.02
N VAL A 111 -5.95 -0.13 2.20
CA VAL A 111 -4.67 0.53 2.00
C VAL A 111 -4.89 2.03 2.18
N THR A 112 -4.02 2.65 2.98
CA THR A 112 -3.94 4.10 3.13
C THR A 112 -2.54 4.56 2.76
N LEU A 113 -2.46 5.63 1.97
CA LEU A 113 -1.25 6.45 1.85
C LEU A 113 -1.54 7.79 2.50
N GLN A 114 -0.68 8.20 3.44
CA GLN A 114 -0.83 9.46 4.15
C GLN A 114 0.53 10.12 4.39
N LYS A 115 0.49 11.37 4.86
CA LYS A 115 1.68 11.99 5.46
C LYS A 115 2.04 11.20 6.71
N ALA A 116 3.30 10.80 6.82
CA ALA A 116 3.81 10.23 8.07
C ALA A 116 3.74 11.30 9.17
N ASP A 117 3.25 10.91 10.34
CA ASP A 117 3.29 11.78 11.51
C ASP A 117 4.74 11.90 11.97
N ASN A 118 5.42 12.97 11.54
CA ASN A 118 6.72 13.38 12.05
C ASN A 118 6.64 13.94 13.48
N THR A 119 5.74 13.41 14.33
CA THR A 119 5.93 13.52 15.78
C THR A 119 7.07 12.61 16.16
N MET A 120 8.27 13.15 15.93
CA MET A 120 9.49 12.88 16.66
C MET A 120 9.11 12.53 18.10
N SER A 121 9.09 11.24 18.44
CA SER A 121 9.16 10.81 19.83
C SER A 121 10.50 11.30 20.34
N THR A 122 10.52 12.52 20.86
CA THR A 122 11.52 12.93 21.83
C THR A 122 11.33 12.03 23.03
N SER A 123 12.22 11.04 23.16
CA SER A 123 12.54 10.39 24.42
C SER A 123 13.98 10.73 24.75
#